data_AF-A0A349N263-F1
#
_entry.id   AF-A0A349N263-F1
#
_cell.length_a   1.000
_cell.length_b   1.000
_cell.length_c   1.000
_cell.angle_alpha   90.00
_cell.angle_beta   90.00
_cell.angle_gamma   90.00
#
_symmetry.space_group_name_H-M   'P 1'
#
loop_
_entity.id
_entity.type
_entity.pdbx_description
1 polymer ?
#
loop_
_entity_poly.entity_id
_entity_poly.type
_entity_poly.pdbx_seq_one_letter_code
_entity_poly.pdbx_strand_id
1 'polypeptide(L)'
;MQIRRNDTLKPIAVIGGGAAGLLAAVTAAQEGRKVLLFEKMDRIGLKMGITGKGRCNLTNICPIDEFIGKTPGNGRSLHSSYKRFEHLVLISLFLTLL
;
A
#
# COMPACT_ATOMS: atom_id res chain seq x y z
N MET A 1 6.14 -39.53 20.85
CA MET A 1 5.04 -38.56 20.68
C MET A 1 5.63 -37.24 20.16
N GLN A 2 5.67 -37.05 18.84
CA GLN A 2 6.17 -35.80 18.25
C GLN A 2 5.05 -34.77 18.26
N ILE A 3 5.26 -33.66 18.96
CA ILE A 3 4.39 -32.48 18.89
C ILE A 3 4.54 -31.91 17.49
N ARG A 4 3.53 -32.10 16.63
CA ARG A 4 3.43 -31.39 15.35
C ARG A 4 3.20 -29.91 15.67
N ARG A 5 4.26 -29.10 15.65
CA ARG A 5 4.09 -27.66 15.44
C ARG A 5 3.42 -27.54 14.07
N ASN A 6 2.18 -27.06 14.07
CA ASN A 6 1.47 -26.81 12.84
C ASN A 6 2.21 -25.65 12.14
N ASP A 7 3.10 -25.95 11.20
CA ASP A 7 3.82 -24.98 10.36
C ASP A 7 2.88 -24.31 9.34
N THR A 8 1.62 -24.08 9.73
CA THR A 8 0.70 -23.24 8.97
C THR A 8 1.24 -21.83 8.99
N LEU A 9 1.68 -21.36 7.82
CA LEU A 9 2.08 -19.97 7.57
C LEU A 9 1.10 -19.02 8.26
N LYS A 10 1.58 -18.32 9.29
CA LYS A 10 0.75 -17.36 10.02
C LYS A 10 0.26 -16.29 9.05
N PRO A 11 -1.03 -15.93 9.08
CA PRO A 11 -1.55 -14.86 8.23
C PRO A 11 -0.92 -13.52 8.58
N ILE A 12 -0.73 -12.66 7.58
CA ILE A 12 -0.30 -11.28 7.75
C ILE A 12 -1.51 -10.45 8.12
N ALA A 13 -1.46 -9.74 9.25
CA ALA A 13 -2.48 -8.79 9.66
C ALA A 13 -2.09 -7.38 9.21
N VAL A 14 -2.98 -6.71 8.48
CA VAL A 14 -2.85 -5.31 8.08
C VAL A 14 -3.92 -4.50 8.78
N ILE A 15 -3.53 -3.44 9.48
CA ILE A 15 -4.44 -2.59 10.27
C ILE A 15 -4.55 -1.23 9.58
N GLY A 16 -5.75 -0.92 9.07
CA GLY A 16 -6.11 0.28 8.32
C GLY A 16 -6.33 -0.02 6.84
N GLY A 17 -7.55 0.23 6.35
CA GLY A 17 -7.96 0.13 4.95
C GLY A 17 -7.75 1.43 4.15
N GLY A 18 -6.72 2.20 4.49
CA GLY A 18 -6.28 3.36 3.70
C GLY A 18 -5.35 2.98 2.54
N ALA A 19 -4.85 3.97 1.79
CA ALA A 19 -3.95 3.74 0.66
C ALA A 19 -2.77 2.80 0.97
N ALA A 20 -2.04 3.09 2.06
CA ALA A 20 -0.87 2.31 2.45
C ALA A 20 -1.23 0.88 2.88
N GLY A 21 -2.33 0.69 3.61
CA GLY A 21 -2.73 -0.63 4.09
C GLY A 21 -3.30 -1.50 2.97
N LEU A 22 -4.09 -0.93 2.07
CA LEU A 22 -4.56 -1.65 0.88
C LEU A 22 -3.38 -2.07 0.00
N LEU A 23 -2.43 -1.18 -0.24
CA LEU A 23 -1.22 -1.50 -0.99
C LEU A 23 -0.39 -2.61 -0.32
N ALA A 24 -0.21 -2.55 1.00
CA ALA A 24 0.51 -3.58 1.75
C ALA A 24 -0.22 -4.93 1.68
N ALA A 25 -1.55 -4.93 1.84
CA ALA A 25 -2.36 -6.14 1.81
C ALA A 25 -2.32 -6.83 0.43
N VAL A 26 -2.46 -6.05 -0.64
CA VAL A 26 -2.39 -6.58 -2.01
C VAL A 26 -1.00 -7.12 -2.32
N THR A 27 0.05 -6.35 -2.01
CA THR A 27 1.45 -6.79 -2.24
C THR A 27 1.72 -8.12 -1.55
N ALA A 28 1.33 -8.26 -0.27
CA ALA A 28 1.50 -9.50 0.48
C ALA A 28 0.67 -10.66 -0.10
N ALA A 29 -0.55 -10.39 -0.57
CA ALA A 29 -1.40 -11.40 -1.21
C ALA A 29 -0.83 -11.87 -2.55
N GLN A 30 -0.23 -10.97 -3.35
CA GLN A 30 0.45 -11.31 -4.60
C GLN A 30 1.68 -12.21 -4.37
N GLU A 31 2.33 -12.10 -3.20
CA GLU A 31 3.39 -13.02 -2.76
C GLU A 31 2.85 -14.37 -2.22
N GLY A 32 1.54 -14.65 -2.37
CA GLY A 32 0.93 -15.91 -1.95
C GLY A 32 0.66 -16.02 -0.45
N ARG A 33 0.73 -14.91 0.30
CA ARG A 33 0.44 -14.92 1.75
C ARG A 33 -1.05 -14.82 2.00
N LYS A 34 -1.52 -15.48 3.06
CA LYS A 34 -2.85 -15.23 3.62
C LYS A 34 -2.83 -13.89 4.35
N VAL A 35 -3.69 -12.96 3.94
CA VAL A 35 -3.77 -11.60 4.52
C VAL A 35 -5.12 -11.37 5.18
N LEU A 36 -5.11 -10.76 6.37
CA LEU A 36 -6.29 -10.25 7.06
C LEU A 36 -6.17 -8.73 7.13
N LEU A 37 -7.11 -8.02 6.51
CA LEU A 37 -7.18 -6.55 6.54
C LEU A 37 -8.27 -6.13 7.53
N PHE A 38 -7.91 -5.24 8.46
CA PHE A 38 -8.84 -4.67 9.44
C PHE A 38 -9.02 -3.18 9.16
N GLU A 39 -10.26 -2.72 9.11
CA GLU A 39 -10.61 -1.30 9.00
C GLU A 39 -11.60 -0.97 10.12
N LYS A 40 -11.43 0.21 10.73
CA LYS A 40 -12.29 0.69 11.81
C LYS A 40 -13.64 1.17 11.27
N MET A 41 -13.63 1.78 10.10
CA MET A 41 -14.82 2.38 9.47
C MET A 41 -15.59 1.35 8.63
N ASP A 42 -16.87 1.64 8.36
CA ASP A 42 -17.74 0.75 7.56
C ASP A 42 -17.31 0.64 6.09
N ARG A 43 -16.41 1.52 5.63
CA ARG A 43 -15.87 1.52 4.27
C ARG A 43 -14.37 1.76 4.30
N ILE A 44 -13.65 1.02 3.45
CA ILE A 44 -12.24 1.26 3.18
C ILE A 44 -12.05 2.54 2.35
N GLY A 45 -10.85 3.12 2.40
CA GLY A 45 -10.46 4.18 1.47
C GLY A 45 -11.24 5.49 1.59
N LEU A 46 -11.99 5.73 2.67
CA LEU A 46 -12.80 6.95 2.84
C LEU A 46 -11.99 8.23 2.61
N LYS A 47 -10.75 8.30 3.13
CA LYS A 47 -9.85 9.43 2.88
C LYS A 47 -9.38 9.53 1.43
N MET A 48 -9.21 8.40 0.73
CA MET A 48 -8.85 8.40 -0.70
C MET A 48 -10.02 8.89 -1.55
N GLY A 49 -11.25 8.52 -1.18
CA GLY A 49 -12.46 8.93 -1.89
C GLY A 49 -12.67 10.44 -1.89
N ILE A 50 -12.18 11.16 -0.87
CA ILE A 50 -12.31 12.64 -0.80
C ILE A 50 -11.14 13.39 -1.44
N THR A 51 -10.03 12.74 -1.79
CA THR A 51 -8.90 13.45 -2.43
C THR A 51 -9.25 13.89 -3.84
N GLY A 52 -8.57 14.92 -4.35
CA GLY A 52 -8.81 15.43 -5.71
C GLY A 52 -10.22 16.00 -5.92
N LYS A 53 -10.91 16.42 -4.84
CA LYS A 53 -12.33 16.82 -4.83
C LYS A 53 -13.27 15.68 -5.22
N GLY A 54 -13.11 14.50 -4.61
CA GLY A 54 -13.96 13.35 -4.90
C GLY A 54 -13.49 12.47 -6.06
N ARG A 55 -12.40 12.85 -6.74
CA ARG A 55 -11.89 12.18 -7.95
C ARG A 55 -10.77 11.18 -7.67
N CYS A 56 -10.36 11.04 -6.42
CA CYS A 56 -9.23 10.22 -5.99
C CYS A 56 -7.92 10.64 -6.70
N ASN A 57 -7.25 11.66 -6.18
CA ASN A 57 -5.92 12.03 -6.65
C ASN A 57 -4.91 10.94 -6.25
N LEU A 58 -4.68 10.00 -7.16
CA LEU A 58 -3.99 8.73 -6.88
C LEU A 58 -2.48 8.88 -6.76
N THR A 59 -1.85 9.61 -7.69
CA THR A 59 -0.38 9.78 -7.72
C THR A 59 0.03 11.00 -8.54
N ASN A 60 1.33 11.28 -8.58
CA ASN A 60 1.96 12.28 -9.43
C ASN A 60 2.98 11.61 -10.37
N ILE A 61 3.05 12.07 -11.62
CA ILE A 61 3.94 11.54 -12.67
C ILE A 61 5.23 12.35 -12.83
N CYS A 62 5.48 13.36 -11.98
CA CYS A 62 6.73 14.10 -12.02
C CYS A 62 7.94 13.19 -11.72
N PRO A 63 9.15 13.56 -12.18
CA PRO A 63 10.36 12.83 -11.86
C PRO A 63 10.53 12.60 -10.35
N ILE A 64 11.13 11.46 -9.97
CA ILE A 64 11.21 11.03 -8.57
C ILE A 64 11.94 12.04 -7.68
N ASP A 65 12.99 12.68 -8.20
CA ASP A 65 13.75 13.70 -7.45
C ASP A 65 12.90 14.96 -7.20
N GLU A 66 12.07 15.37 -8.16
CA GLU A 66 11.12 16.48 -8.00
C GLU A 66 10.03 16.12 -6.99
N PHE A 67 9.54 14.88 -7.03
CA PHE A 67 8.55 14.38 -6.09
C PHE A 67 9.09 14.36 -4.64
N ILE A 68 10.33 13.89 -4.46
CA ILE A 68 11.02 13.88 -3.16
C ILE A 68 11.22 15.31 -2.65
N GLY A 69 11.61 16.24 -3.51
CA GLY A 69 11.77 17.66 -3.19
C GLY A 69 10.47 18.33 -2.72
N LYS A 70 9.31 17.86 -3.19
CA LYS A 70 7.98 18.36 -2.76
C LYS A 70 7.40 17.60 -1.56
N THR A 71 8.09 16.58 -1.06
CA THR A 71 7.67 15.85 0.15
C THR A 71 8.15 16.60 1.40
N PRO A 72 7.33 16.75 2.46
CA PRO A 72 7.76 17.37 3.71
C PRO A 72 9.07 16.80 4.23
N GLY A 73 10.00 17.68 4.65
CA GLY A 73 11.33 17.28 5.10
C GLY A 73 12.25 16.75 3.99
N ASN A 74 12.01 17.14 2.73
CA ASN A 74 12.75 16.72 1.54
C ASN A 74 12.84 15.19 1.39
N GLY A 75 11.81 14.47 1.88
CA GLY A 75 11.74 13.02 1.79
C GLY A 75 12.94 12.27 2.40
N ARG A 76 13.69 12.87 3.34
CA ARG A 76 14.93 12.29 3.89
C ARG A 76 14.74 10.87 4.44
N SER A 77 13.58 10.59 5.05
CA SER A 77 13.22 9.25 5.55
C SER A 77 12.60 8.32 4.50
N LEU A 78 12.08 8.87 3.40
CA LEU A 78 11.30 8.15 2.39
C LEU A 78 12.06 7.91 1.08
N HIS A 79 13.25 8.49 0.93
CA HIS A 79 14.04 8.39 -0.30
C HIS A 79 14.26 6.94 -0.76
N SER A 80 14.56 6.02 0.17
CA SER A 80 14.71 4.59 -0.16
C SER A 80 13.38 3.93 -0.56
N SER A 81 12.27 4.34 0.06
CA SER A 81 10.94 3.81 -0.25
C SER A 81 10.45 4.29 -1.61
N TYR A 82 10.65 5.56 -1.92
CA TYR A 82 10.27 6.17 -3.20
C TYR A 82 11.06 5.61 -4.38
N LYS A 83 12.36 5.34 -4.23
CA LYS A 83 13.15 4.68 -5.28
C LYS A 83 12.73 3.24 -5.55
N ARG A 84 12.20 2.54 -4.54
CA ARG A 84 11.72 1.15 -4.70
C ARG A 84 10.29 1.10 -5.24
N PHE A 85 9.48 2.11 -4.92
CA PHE A 85 8.07 2.16 -5.24
C PHE A 85 7.74 3.45 -6.00
N GLU A 86 8.04 3.44 -7.30
CA GLU A 86 7.74 4.56 -8.20
C GLU A 86 6.27 4.59 -8.63
N HIS A 87 5.83 5.73 -9.16
CA HIS A 87 4.47 5.97 -9.62
C HIS A 87 3.97 4.91 -10.63
N LEU A 88 4.86 4.37 -11.48
CA LEU A 88 4.52 3.32 -12.44
C LEU A 88 4.12 2.00 -11.76
N VAL A 89 4.70 1.69 -10.59
CA VAL A 89 4.33 0.49 -9.83
C VAL A 89 2.91 0.60 -9.33
N LEU A 90 2.53 1.79 -8.82
CA LEU A 90 1.16 2.05 -8.39
C LEU A 90 0.17 1.99 -9.55
N ILE A 91 0.49 2.60 -10.70
CA ILE A 91 -0.38 2.55 -11.89
C ILE A 91 -0.55 1.11 -12.38
N SER A 92 0.55 0.37 -12.49
CA SER A 92 0.56 -1.04 -12.90
C SER A 92 -0.29 -1.91 -11.97
N LEU A 93 -0.22 -1.68 -10.66
CA LEU A 93 -1.03 -2.39 -9.67
C LEU A 93 -2.52 -2.20 -9.94
N PHE A 94 -2.96 -0.97 -10.23
CA PHE A 94 -4.38 -0.69 -10.51
C PHE A 94 -4.84 -1.29 -11.84
N LEU A 95 -3.99 -1.28 -12.87
CA LEU A 95 -4.31 -1.87 -14.18
C LEU A 95 -4.34 -3.41 -14.16
N THR A 96 -3.58 -4.04 -13.27
CA THR A 96 -3.54 -5.51 -13.17
C THR A 96 -4.71 -6.08 -12.35
N LEU A 97 -5.36 -5.24 -11.55
CA LEU A 97 -6.45 -5.64 -10.64
C LEU A 97 -7.86 -5.31 -11.18
N LEU A 98 -7.96 -4.57 -12.29
CA LEU A 98 -9.20 -4.21 -12.99
C LEU A 98 -9.29 -4.93 -14.33
#